data_AF-A0A819PAQ8-F1
#
_entry.id   AF-A0A819PAQ8-F1
#
_cell.length_a   1.000
_cell.length_b   1.000
_cell.length_c   1.000
_cell.angle_alpha   90.00
_cell.angle_beta   90.00
_cell.angle_gamma   90.00
#
_symmetry.space_group_name_H-M   'P 1'
#
loop_
_entity.id
_entity.type
_entity.pdbx_description
1 polymer ?
#
loop_
_entity_poly.entity_id
_entity_poly.type
_entity_poly.pdbx_seq_one_letter_code
_entity_poly.pdbx_strand_id
1 'polypeptide(L)'
;MESFALNIKLEFRLVTIKRQKITWPGARIKKNGEGLPQHDQNNIVGDLYVTIDVDFPKGEFNDEQREAIKTLLQQASKHRLYNGL
;
A
#
# COMPACT_ATOMS: atom_id res chain seq x y z
N MET A 1 -2.69 -9.61 -7.52
CA MET A 1 -3.22 -8.81 -6.40
C MET A 1 -4.53 -8.22 -6.87
N GLU A 2 -5.62 -8.65 -6.25
CA GLU A 2 -6.96 -8.15 -6.56
C GLU A 2 -7.07 -6.65 -6.30
N SER A 3 -8.02 -6.01 -6.97
CA SER A 3 -8.38 -4.63 -6.67
C SER A 3 -8.89 -4.51 -5.23
N PHE A 4 -8.40 -3.53 -4.48
CA PHE A 4 -8.89 -3.28 -3.12
C PHE A 4 -9.65 -1.95 -3.03
N ALA A 5 -10.53 -1.88 -2.05
CA ALA A 5 -11.21 -0.66 -1.62
C ALA A 5 -11.02 -0.48 -0.11
N LEU A 6 -10.48 0.66 0.29
CA LEU A 6 -10.30 1.04 1.70
C LEU A 6 -11.19 2.25 2.00
N ASN A 7 -11.91 2.19 3.12
CA ASN A 7 -12.66 3.33 3.64
C ASN A 7 -11.94 3.88 4.86
N ILE A 8 -11.52 5.14 4.78
CA ILE A 8 -10.81 5.83 5.86
C ILE A 8 -11.79 6.82 6.48
N LYS A 9 -12.13 6.60 7.74
CA LYS A 9 -12.94 7.54 8.51
C LYS A 9 -12.02 8.63 9.06
N LEU A 10 -12.30 9.86 8.67
CA LEU A 10 -11.75 11.07 9.29
C LEU A 10 -12.86 11.69 10.16
N GLU A 11 -12.49 12.63 11.05
CA GLU A 11 -13.38 13.22 12.06
C GLU A 11 -14.78 13.55 11.50
N PHE A 12 -14.83 14.27 10.38
CA PHE A 12 -16.10 14.75 9.80
C PHE A 12 -16.50 14.08 8.48
N ARG A 13 -15.68 13.16 7.92
CA ARG A 13 -15.93 12.59 6.58
C ARG A 13 -15.39 11.17 6.40
N LEU A 14 -15.92 10.47 5.41
CA LEU A 14 -15.41 9.16 4.98
C LEU A 14 -14.72 9.33 3.63
N VAL A 15 -13.48 8.86 3.52
CA VAL A 15 -12.68 8.90 2.29
C VAL A 15 -12.51 7.49 1.76
N THR A 16 -13.01 7.23 0.55
CA THR A 16 -12.88 5.93 -0.11
C THR A 16 -11.69 5.93 -1.08
N ILE A 17 -10.79 4.97 -0.91
CA ILE A 17 -9.66 4.71 -1.81
C ILE A 17 -9.93 3.41 -2.54
N LYS A 18 -10.05 3.46 -3.87
CA LYS A 18 -10.16 2.29 -4.74
C LYS A 18 -8.92 2.19 -5.63
N ARG A 19 -8.34 1.00 -5.74
CA ARG A 19 -7.17 0.74 -6.58
C ARG A 19 -7.38 -0.53 -7.38
N GLN A 20 -7.34 -0.42 -8.70
CA GLN A 20 -7.48 -1.55 -9.63
C GLN A 20 -6.14 -2.05 -10.19
N LYS A 21 -5.03 -1.39 -9.84
CA LYS A 21 -3.68 -1.73 -10.33
C LYS A 21 -2.87 -2.43 -9.25
N ILE A 22 -1.83 -3.17 -9.66
CA ILE A 22 -0.84 -3.75 -8.75
C ILE A 22 -0.30 -2.66 -7.83
N THR A 23 -0.24 -2.97 -6.53
CA THR A 23 0.22 -2.08 -5.47
C THR A 23 1.39 -2.77 -4.77
N TRP A 24 2.54 -2.11 -4.76
CA TRP A 24 3.74 -2.65 -4.13
C TRP A 24 3.77 -2.31 -2.62
N PRO A 25 4.52 -3.07 -1.82
CA PRO A 25 4.74 -2.74 -0.41
C PRO A 25 5.30 -1.33 -0.25
N GLY A 26 4.75 -0.54 0.66
CA GLY A 26 5.14 0.84 0.89
C GLY A 26 4.65 1.83 -0.18
N ALA A 27 3.76 1.43 -1.09
CA ALA A 27 3.14 2.34 -2.04
C ALA A 27 2.40 3.48 -1.31
N ARG A 28 2.62 4.72 -1.75
CA ARG A 28 1.97 5.91 -1.20
C ARG A 28 0.91 6.44 -2.14
N ILE A 29 -0.28 6.67 -1.63
CA ILE A 29 -1.42 7.25 -2.34
C ILE A 29 -1.66 8.64 -1.76
N LYS A 30 -1.63 9.66 -2.62
CA LYS A 30 -1.96 11.03 -2.27
C LYS A 30 -3.39 11.35 -2.70
N LYS A 31 -4.17 11.94 -1.80
CA LYS A 31 -5.51 12.46 -2.05
C LYS A 31 -5.52 13.95 -1.70
N ASN A 32 -5.54 14.79 -2.73
CA ASN A 32 -5.45 16.24 -2.56
C ASN A 32 -6.72 16.79 -1.90
N GLY A 33 -6.57 17.67 -0.91
CA GLY A 33 -7.69 18.31 -0.21
C GLY A 33 -8.59 17.38 0.61
N GLU A 34 -8.12 16.17 0.89
CA GLU A 34 -8.82 15.14 1.67
C GLU A 34 -8.20 14.97 3.06
N GLY A 35 -7.25 15.81 3.43
CA GLY A 35 -6.66 15.85 4.76
C GLY A 35 -7.56 16.52 5.78
N LEU A 36 -7.02 16.72 6.98
CA LEU A 36 -7.74 17.42 8.05
C LEU A 36 -7.71 18.95 7.80
N PRO A 37 -8.75 19.66 8.28
CA PRO A 37 -8.74 21.12 8.29
C PRO A 37 -7.63 21.65 9.21
N GLN A 38 -7.11 22.83 8.88
CA GLN A 38 -6.20 23.55 9.75
C GLN A 38 -6.96 24.07 10.98
N HIS A 39 -6.36 23.92 12.16
CA HIS A 39 -6.98 24.24 13.45
C HIS A 39 -7.60 25.66 13.51
N ASP A 40 -6.90 26.65 12.97
CA ASP A 40 -7.32 28.06 13.06
C ASP A 40 -8.15 28.52 11.85
N GLN A 41 -8.17 27.74 10.76
CA GLN A 41 -8.82 28.08 9.49
C GLN A 41 -9.45 26.85 8.85
N ASN A 42 -10.72 26.60 9.18
CA ASN A 42 -11.47 25.43 8.69
C ASN A 42 -11.67 25.36 7.17
N ASN A 43 -11.42 26.46 6.45
CA ASN A 43 -11.51 26.50 4.99
C ASN A 43 -10.24 25.98 4.30
N ILE A 44 -9.14 25.78 5.04
CA ILE A 44 -7.89 25.22 4.52
C ILE A 44 -7.82 23.76 4.96
N VAL A 45 -7.77 22.86 3.99
CA VAL A 45 -7.62 21.41 4.20
C VAL A 45 -6.31 20.92 3.61
N GLY A 46 -5.62 20.04 4.34
CA GLY A 46 -4.39 19.42 3.87
C GLY A 46 -4.63 18.30 2.85
N ASP A 47 -3.55 17.61 2.50
CA ASP A 47 -3.60 16.40 1.66
C ASP A 47 -3.54 15.15 2.53
N LEU A 48 -4.31 14.12 2.16
CA LEU A 48 -4.24 12.81 2.80
C LEU A 48 -3.19 11.95 2.09
N TYR A 49 -2.19 11.49 2.84
CA TYR A 49 -1.21 10.51 2.39
C TYR A 49 -1.51 9.17 3.04
N VAL A 50 -1.71 8.14 2.21
CA VAL A 50 -1.96 6.77 2.66
C VAL A 50 -0.83 5.89 2.19
N THR A 51 -0.14 5.27 3.13
CA THR A 51 0.89 4.27 2.85
C THR A 51 0.23 2.91 2.95
N ILE A 52 0.38 2.09 1.91
CA ILE A 52 -0.11 0.72 1.89
C ILE A 52 1.01 -0.18 2.38
N ASP A 53 0.81 -0.74 3.56
CA ASP A 53 1.63 -1.86 4.03
C ASP A 53 1.03 -3.15 3.49
N VAL A 54 1.87 -3.97 2.87
CA VAL A 54 1.44 -5.23 2.23
C VAL A 54 2.10 -6.36 2.98
N ASP A 55 1.29 -7.07 3.75
CA ASP A 55 1.74 -8.26 4.45
C ASP A 55 2.09 -9.36 3.45
N PHE A 56 3.28 -9.93 3.65
CA PHE A 56 3.66 -11.15 2.96
C PHE A 56 3.11 -12.36 3.71
N PRO A 57 2.67 -13.40 2.98
CA PRO A 57 2.21 -14.63 3.60
C PRO A 57 3.33 -15.22 4.48
N LYS A 58 2.98 -15.46 5.75
CA LYS A 58 3.88 -16.04 6.75
C LYS A 58 3.61 -17.54 6.77
N GLY A 59 4.46 -18.31 6.11
CA GLY A 59 4.31 -19.77 6.02
C GLY A 59 5.20 -20.35 4.94
N GLU A 60 5.24 -21.68 4.88
CA GLU A 60 5.90 -22.39 3.79
C GLU A 60 4.94 -22.58 2.62
N PHE A 61 5.43 -22.29 1.42
CA PHE A 61 4.77 -22.70 0.20
C PHE A 61 5.13 -24.14 -0.14
N ASN A 62 4.19 -24.91 -0.67
CA ASN A 62 4.51 -26.21 -1.27
C ASN A 62 5.24 -26.00 -2.62
N ASP A 63 5.78 -27.08 -3.21
CA ASP A 63 6.62 -26.98 -4.39
C ASP A 63 5.86 -26.43 -5.61
N GLU A 64 4.60 -26.82 -5.80
CA GLU A 64 3.73 -26.30 -6.87
C GLU A 64 3.51 -24.78 -6.74
N GLN A 65 3.22 -24.30 -5.53
CA GLN A 65 3.05 -22.88 -5.24
C GLN A 65 4.35 -22.10 -5.47
N ARG A 66 5.51 -22.66 -5.11
CA ARG A 66 6.82 -22.03 -5.35
C ARG A 66 7.09 -21.86 -6.84
N GLU A 67 6.83 -22.88 -7.66
CA GLU A 67 7.03 -22.81 -9.12
C GLU A 67 6.08 -21.78 -9.77
N ALA A 68 4.82 -21.75 -9.34
CA ALA A 68 3.84 -20.77 -9.81
C ALA A 68 4.28 -19.34 -9.49
N ILE A 69 4.74 -19.09 -8.25
CA ILE A 69 5.25 -17.78 -7.82
C ILE A 69 6.49 -17.37 -8.63
N LYS A 70 7.42 -18.31 -8.86
CA LYS A 70 8.63 -18.06 -9.65
C LYS A 70 8.31 -17.65 -11.08
N THR A 71 7.34 -18.33 -11.70
CA THR A 71 6.85 -18.02 -13.05
C THR A 71 6.15 -16.67 -13.10
N LEU A 72 5.32 -16.36 -12.10
CA LEU A 72 4.54 -15.12 -12.03
C LEU A 72 5.42 -13.88 -11.79
N LEU A 73 6.39 -13.97 -10.86
CA LEU A 73 7.21 -12.83 -10.49
C LEU A 73 8.32 -12.52 -11.51
N GLN A 74 8.66 -13.47 -12.39
CA GLN A 74 9.66 -13.33 -13.47
C GLN A 74 10.98 -12.69 -13.00
N GLN A 75 11.35 -12.90 -11.73
CA GLN A 75 12.49 -12.23 -11.12
C GLN A 75 13.63 -13.21 -10.86
N ALA A 76 14.84 -12.78 -11.16
CA ALA A 76 16.05 -13.43 -10.65
C ALA A 76 16.15 -13.20 -9.14
N SER A 77 16.70 -14.17 -8.40
CA SER A 77 16.92 -14.01 -6.96
C SER A 77 17.87 -12.84 -6.71
N LYS A 78 17.34 -11.73 -6.18
CA LYS A 78 18.13 -10.55 -5.80
C LYS A 78 18.36 -10.58 -4.30
N HIS A 79 19.51 -11.09 -3.87
CA HIS A 79 19.94 -10.99 -2.48
C HIS A 79 20.66 -9.65 -2.27
N ARG A 80 20.00 -8.70 -1.61
CA ARG A 80 20.69 -7.53 -1.07
C ARG A 80 21.29 -7.92 0.27
N LEU A 81 22.57 -8.27 0.28
CA LEU A 81 23.33 -8.46 1.52
C LEU A 81 23.64 -7.07 2.07
N TYR A 82 22.97 -6.71 3.16
CA TYR A 82 23.33 -5.52 3.94
C TYR A 82 24.20 -5.98 5.11
N ASN A 83 25.50 -5.70 5.05
CA ASN A 83 26.47 -6.09 6.07
C ASN A 83 26.71 -4.99 7.12
N GLY A 84 25.88 -3.94 7.16
CA GLY A 84 25.92 -2.92 8.23
C GLY A 84 27.25 -2.16 8.39
N LEU A 85 28.13 -2.24 7.37
CA LEU A 85 29.39 -1.51 7.26
C LEU A 85 29.27 -0.42 6.20
#